data_AF-A0AAW0ZKK3-F1
#
_entry.id   AF-A0AAW0ZKK3-F1
#
_cell.length_a   1.000
_cell.length_b   1.000
_cell.length_c   1.000
_cell.angle_alpha   90.00
_cell.angle_beta   90.00
_cell.angle_gamma   90.00
#
_symmetry.space_group_name_H-M   'P 1'
#
loop_
_entity.id
_entity.type
_entity.pdbx_description
1 polymer ?
#
loop_
_entity_poly.entity_id
_entity_poly.type
_entity_poly.pdbx_seq_one_letter_code
_entity_poly.pdbx_strand_id
1 'polypeptide(L)'
;MAALIRHGSLVNPLKCSPTILAVNTTSLRYDVTRFKSKKRPYVPTRTYDDEKKSLACKGFLRYQKEYKPPEDLYNRIDKICEQQQIPTAHQTKLDDPLQRYNLFLACEQEFQHPITNSVLYSIRTISDLKRYYRKHVSNVTPLDAMRTIELPKNLHINYDYVRFHPDTDTLFNGKTAFPKSSTLVTGLKYKKKYQGHVQDNPFLEDMLKL
;
A
#
# COMPACT_ATOMS: atom_id res chain seq x y z
N MET A 1 -65.31 -8.59 35.78
CA MET A 1 -66.30 -9.40 35.06
C MET A 1 -65.61 -10.65 34.51
N ALA A 2 -66.22 -11.80 34.84
CA ALA A 2 -66.14 -13.18 34.36
C ALA A 2 -64.90 -13.75 33.62
N ALA A 3 -64.43 -14.87 34.17
CA ALA A 3 -63.59 -15.91 33.57
C ALA A 3 -64.36 -16.77 32.56
N LEU A 4 -63.65 -17.46 31.65
CA LEU A 4 -64.08 -18.75 31.10
C LEU A 4 -62.87 -19.65 30.78
N ILE A 5 -63.10 -20.94 31.03
CA ILE A 5 -62.18 -22.06 31.21
C ILE A 5 -62.48 -23.09 30.11
N ARG A 6 -61.41 -23.74 29.59
CA ARG A 6 -61.32 -25.09 28.96
C ARG A 6 -62.21 -25.42 27.74
N HIS A 7 -61.67 -26.17 26.78
CA HIS A 7 -61.82 -27.64 26.70
C HIS A 7 -61.32 -28.23 25.36
N GLY A 8 -60.71 -29.42 25.47
CA GLY A 8 -60.79 -30.51 24.49
C GLY A 8 -59.78 -30.49 23.32
N SER A 9 -59.24 -31.61 22.86
CA SER A 9 -59.49 -33.01 23.23
C SER A 9 -58.50 -33.97 22.54
N LEU A 10 -57.93 -34.87 23.35
CA LEU A 10 -57.89 -36.34 23.20
C LEU A 10 -57.04 -37.05 22.12
N VAL A 11 -56.61 -38.25 22.55
CA VAL A 11 -56.16 -39.46 21.81
C VAL A 11 -54.63 -39.56 21.62
N ASN A 12 -53.86 -40.53 22.13
CA ASN A 12 -54.08 -41.73 22.96
C ASN A 12 -52.71 -42.13 23.59
N PRO A 13 -52.69 -42.86 24.72
CA PRO A 13 -51.47 -43.24 25.43
C PRO A 13 -50.85 -44.56 24.92
N LEU A 14 -49.52 -44.59 24.96
CA LEU A 14 -48.63 -45.72 25.28
C LEU A 14 -49.14 -47.15 24.96
N LYS A 15 -48.46 -47.81 24.02
CA LYS A 15 -48.34 -49.27 24.04
C LYS A 15 -46.88 -49.70 23.81
N CYS A 16 -46.37 -50.36 24.84
CA CYS A 16 -45.45 -51.51 24.81
C CYS A 16 -43.99 -51.28 24.39
N SER A 17 -43.10 -51.37 25.38
CA SER A 17 -41.72 -51.88 25.26
C SER A 17 -41.72 -53.40 25.05
N PRO A 18 -40.58 -54.11 24.88
CA PRO A 18 -39.16 -53.71 24.72
C PRO A 18 -38.49 -54.45 23.52
N THR A 19 -37.17 -54.61 23.58
CA THR A 19 -36.28 -55.52 22.82
C THR A 19 -35.62 -55.02 21.53
N ILE A 20 -34.38 -54.56 21.71
CA ILE A 20 -33.15 -55.01 21.05
C ILE A 20 -33.24 -55.14 19.52
N LEU A 21 -32.62 -54.21 18.80
CA LEU A 21 -31.77 -54.51 17.65
C LEU A 21 -30.85 -53.31 17.38
N ALA A 22 -29.56 -53.60 17.36
CA ALA A 22 -28.47 -52.71 17.00
C ALA A 22 -28.68 -52.11 15.62
N VAL A 23 -28.29 -50.83 15.42
CA VAL A 23 -27.28 -50.40 14.43
C VAL A 23 -26.80 -49.01 14.85
N ASN A 24 -25.51 -48.90 15.18
CA ASN A 24 -24.80 -47.62 15.21
C ASN A 24 -24.80 -47.03 13.80
N THR A 25 -25.80 -46.21 13.49
CA THR A 25 -25.67 -45.26 12.38
C THR A 25 -25.23 -43.94 12.99
N THR A 26 -23.94 -43.66 12.81
CA THR A 26 -23.37 -42.34 12.98
C THR A 26 -24.16 -41.39 12.09
N SER A 27 -25.18 -40.74 12.63
CA SER A 27 -25.76 -39.58 11.99
C SER A 27 -24.65 -38.55 11.89
N LEU A 28 -24.10 -38.38 10.69
CA LEU A 28 -23.28 -37.25 10.31
C LEU A 28 -24.13 -36.01 10.58
N ARG A 29 -24.07 -35.51 11.80
CA ARG A 29 -24.40 -34.13 12.11
C ARG A 29 -23.36 -33.35 11.33
N TYR A 30 -23.76 -32.85 10.16
CA TYR A 30 -23.13 -31.68 9.60
C TYR A 30 -23.33 -30.60 10.66
N ASP A 31 -22.36 -30.49 11.56
CA ASP A 31 -22.16 -29.28 12.32
C ASP A 31 -22.08 -28.19 11.27
N VAL A 32 -23.14 -27.40 11.17
CA VAL A 32 -23.09 -26.09 10.55
C VAL A 32 -22.11 -25.31 11.42
N THR A 33 -20.83 -25.50 11.14
CA THR A 33 -19.76 -24.68 11.65
C THR A 33 -20.14 -23.28 11.20
N ARG A 34 -20.73 -22.53 12.11
CA ARG A 34 -21.00 -21.10 11.94
C ARG A 34 -19.64 -20.52 11.58
N PHE A 35 -19.39 -20.27 10.29
CA PHE A 35 -18.23 -19.55 9.81
C PHE A 35 -18.24 -18.23 10.57
N LYS A 36 -17.45 -18.13 11.65
CA LYS A 36 -17.23 -16.86 12.32
C LYS A 36 -16.64 -15.98 11.24
N SER A 37 -17.39 -14.97 10.80
CA SER A 37 -16.86 -13.97 9.89
C SER A 37 -15.59 -13.43 10.54
N LYS A 38 -14.44 -13.67 9.90
CA LYS A 38 -13.17 -13.09 10.38
C LYS A 38 -13.43 -11.59 10.47
N LYS A 39 -13.39 -11.02 11.68
CA LYS A 39 -13.51 -9.57 11.85
C LYS A 39 -12.47 -8.95 10.92
N ARG A 40 -12.91 -8.06 10.04
CA ARG A 40 -11.99 -7.34 9.14
C ARG A 40 -10.92 -6.69 10.03
N PRO A 41 -9.63 -6.78 9.66
CA PRO A 41 -8.59 -6.11 10.44
C PRO A 41 -8.95 -4.63 10.56
N TYR A 42 -8.78 -4.08 11.75
CA TYR A 42 -9.00 -2.66 11.99
C TYR A 42 -8.06 -1.86 11.08
N VAL A 43 -8.64 -1.07 10.19
CA VAL A 43 -7.88 -0.09 9.39
C VAL A 43 -7.88 1.20 10.22
N PRO A 44 -6.71 1.67 10.68
CA PRO A 44 -6.63 2.89 11.46
C PRO A 44 -7.17 4.07 10.64
N THR A 45 -8.02 4.87 11.29
CA THR A 45 -8.54 6.11 10.71
C THR A 45 -7.37 7.07 10.49
N ARG A 46 -7.29 7.69 9.31
CA ARG A 46 -6.22 8.65 8.99
C ARG A 46 -6.27 9.82 9.98
N THR A 47 -5.13 10.17 10.55
CA THR A 47 -5.00 11.31 11.44
C THR A 47 -4.64 12.57 10.67
N TYR A 48 -4.84 13.74 11.29
CA TYR A 48 -4.44 15.04 10.71
C TYR A 48 -2.93 15.10 10.40
N ASP A 49 -2.10 14.44 11.21
CA ASP A 49 -0.66 14.35 10.96
C ASP A 49 -0.33 13.51 9.73
N ASP A 50 -1.12 12.48 9.43
CA ASP A 50 -0.97 11.68 8.22
C ASP A 50 -1.35 12.48 6.97
N GLU A 51 -2.38 13.33 7.07
CA GLU A 51 -2.75 14.27 6.00
C GLU A 51 -1.66 15.32 5.78
N LYS A 52 -1.12 15.90 6.86
CA LYS A 52 0.00 16.84 6.80
C LYS A 52 1.23 16.19 6.17
N LYS A 53 1.55 14.93 6.51
CA LYS A 53 2.63 14.16 5.88
C LYS A 53 2.35 13.89 4.40
N SER A 54 1.14 13.49 4.04
CA SER A 54 0.72 13.25 2.65
C SER A 54 0.82 14.51 1.78
N LEU A 55 0.32 15.64 2.29
CA LEU A 55 0.40 16.95 1.64
C LEU A 55 1.84 17.45 1.54
N ALA A 56 2.64 17.28 2.60
CA ALA A 56 4.07 17.58 2.57
C ALA A 56 4.81 16.73 1.52
N CYS A 57 4.38 15.47 1.31
CA CYS A 57 4.95 14.56 0.31
C CYS A 57 4.42 14.79 -1.12
N LYS A 58 3.52 15.75 -1.36
CA LYS A 58 3.06 16.19 -2.69
C LYS A 58 2.71 15.04 -3.65
N GLY A 59 1.95 14.05 -3.18
CA GLY A 59 1.01 13.21 -3.95
C GLY A 59 1.51 12.32 -5.12
N PHE A 60 2.73 12.44 -5.62
CA PHE A 60 3.25 11.63 -6.74
C PHE A 60 4.65 11.06 -6.50
N LEU A 61 5.44 11.67 -5.62
CA LEU A 61 6.72 11.11 -5.21
C LEU A 61 6.47 9.97 -4.22
N ARG A 62 7.22 8.86 -4.37
CA ARG A 62 7.29 7.85 -3.31
C ARG A 62 7.80 8.54 -2.05
N TYR A 63 7.34 8.12 -0.87
CA TYR A 63 7.75 8.64 0.46
C TYR A 63 9.25 8.43 0.78
N GLN A 64 10.10 8.10 -0.20
CA GLN A 64 11.51 7.83 0.04
C GLN A 64 12.27 9.14 0.15
N LYS A 65 12.84 9.39 1.33
CA LYS A 65 13.76 10.50 1.55
C LYS A 65 15.01 10.27 0.71
N GLU A 66 15.54 11.37 0.17
CA GLU A 66 16.86 11.34 -0.48
C GLU A 66 17.91 10.95 0.57
N TYR A 67 18.82 10.07 0.19
CA TYR A 67 19.91 9.63 1.04
C TYR A 67 21.22 9.64 0.25
N LYS A 68 22.17 10.41 0.76
CA LYS A 68 23.54 10.50 0.25
C LYS A 68 24.47 9.79 1.22
N PRO A 69 25.16 8.72 0.81
CA PRO A 69 26.08 8.02 1.69
C PRO A 69 27.25 8.95 2.05
N PRO A 70 27.64 9.06 3.33
CA PRO A 70 28.85 9.78 3.72
C PRO A 70 30.11 9.06 3.21
N GLU A 71 31.19 9.80 2.98
CA GLU A 71 32.47 9.22 2.56
C GLU A 71 33.05 8.28 3.63
N ASP A 72 32.93 8.67 4.90
CA ASP A 72 33.37 7.90 6.08
C ASP A 72 32.41 6.78 6.52
N LEU A 73 31.52 6.33 5.62
CA LEU A 73 30.46 5.37 5.96
C LEU A 73 30.98 4.09 6.61
N TYR A 74 32.07 3.53 6.08
CA TYR A 74 32.64 2.29 6.59
C TYR A 74 33.15 2.45 8.02
N ASN A 75 33.90 3.53 8.28
CA ASN A 75 34.48 3.83 9.58
C ASN A 75 33.39 4.06 10.64
N ARG A 76 32.28 4.70 10.24
CA ARG A 76 31.12 4.96 11.12
C ARG A 76 30.41 3.67 11.51
N ILE A 77 30.13 2.80 10.53
CA ILE A 77 29.54 1.48 10.80
C ILE A 77 30.46 0.65 11.71
N ASP A 78 31.77 0.69 11.48
CA ASP A 78 32.74 -0.06 12.28
C ASP A 78 32.76 0.41 13.75
N LYS A 79 32.67 1.74 13.98
CA LYS A 79 32.50 2.31 15.32
C LYS A 79 31.20 1.85 15.99
N ILE A 80 30.09 1.79 15.27
CA ILE A 80 28.82 1.28 15.83
C ILE A 80 28.97 -0.21 16.18
N CYS A 81 29.60 -1.01 15.31
CA CYS A 81 29.84 -2.42 15.59
C CYS A 81 30.68 -2.62 16.86
N GLU A 82 31.74 -1.83 17.04
CA GLU A 82 32.57 -1.84 18.25
C GLU A 82 31.77 -1.49 19.51
N GLN A 83 30.91 -0.47 19.45
CA GLN A 83 30.03 -0.07 20.56
C GLN A 83 29.05 -1.17 20.97
N GLN A 84 28.56 -1.95 20.01
CA GLN A 84 27.64 -3.07 20.22
C GLN A 84 28.37 -4.41 20.48
N GLN A 85 29.71 -4.39 20.60
CA GLN A 85 30.55 -5.58 20.81
C GLN A 85 30.42 -6.64 19.70
N ILE A 86 30.13 -6.22 18.46
CA ILE A 86 29.99 -7.10 17.30
C ILE A 86 31.33 -7.11 16.52
N PRO A 87 31.86 -8.29 16.16
CA PRO A 87 33.09 -8.37 15.37
C PRO A 87 32.96 -7.67 14.01
N THR A 88 33.85 -6.72 13.74
CA THR A 88 33.88 -5.88 12.52
C THR A 88 34.16 -6.66 11.21
N ALA A 89 34.44 -7.96 11.30
CA ALA A 89 34.71 -8.80 10.14
C ALA A 89 33.54 -8.81 9.15
N HIS A 90 33.85 -8.72 7.86
CA HIS A 90 32.83 -8.63 6.80
C HIS A 90 31.86 -9.81 6.78
N GLN A 91 32.33 -11.00 7.14
CA GLN A 91 31.57 -12.25 7.12
C GLN A 91 30.81 -12.54 8.43
N THR A 92 30.91 -11.66 9.44
CA THR A 92 30.17 -11.81 10.70
C THR A 92 28.67 -11.84 10.41
N LYS A 93 28.02 -12.94 10.83
CA LYS A 93 26.58 -13.12 10.70
C LYS A 93 25.85 -12.44 11.85
N LEU A 94 24.73 -11.80 11.54
CA LEU A 94 23.85 -11.14 12.50
C LEU A 94 22.67 -12.08 12.82
N ASP A 95 22.95 -13.14 13.56
CA ASP A 95 21.97 -14.20 13.88
C ASP A 95 21.09 -13.83 15.08
N ASP A 96 21.62 -13.13 16.09
CA ASP A 96 20.84 -12.69 17.25
C ASP A 96 19.87 -11.53 16.88
N PRO A 97 18.54 -11.73 17.00
CA PRO A 97 17.57 -10.70 16.65
C PRO A 97 17.68 -9.41 17.47
N LEU A 98 18.07 -9.50 18.75
CA LEU A 98 18.14 -8.34 19.64
C LEU A 98 19.35 -7.46 19.32
N GLN A 99 20.54 -8.05 19.23
CA GLN A 99 21.74 -7.34 18.77
C GLN A 99 21.55 -6.73 17.39
N ARG A 100 20.93 -7.48 16.47
CA ARG A 100 20.62 -7.02 15.12
C ARG A 100 19.70 -5.80 15.12
N TYR A 101 18.64 -5.83 15.93
CA TYR A 101 17.72 -4.70 16.07
C TYR A 101 18.43 -3.46 16.60
N ASN A 102 19.22 -3.60 17.67
CA ASN A 102 19.96 -2.48 18.28
C ASN A 102 20.97 -1.87 17.29
N LEU A 103 21.69 -2.71 16.54
CA LEU A 103 22.61 -2.28 15.50
C LEU A 103 21.90 -1.45 14.42
N PHE A 104 20.74 -1.92 13.95
CA PHE A 104 19.97 -1.21 12.92
C PHE A 104 19.41 0.11 13.42
N LEU A 105 18.95 0.15 14.66
CA LEU A 105 18.48 1.38 15.30
C LEU A 105 19.60 2.41 15.42
N ALA A 106 20.80 2.00 15.83
CA ALA A 106 21.96 2.87 15.91
C ALA A 106 22.37 3.42 14.53
N CYS A 107 22.37 2.57 13.50
CA CYS A 107 22.64 2.99 12.12
C CYS A 107 21.57 3.97 11.60
N GLU A 108 20.29 3.71 11.89
CA GLU A 108 19.20 4.60 11.49
C GLU A 108 19.34 5.99 12.14
N GLN A 109 19.72 6.03 13.41
CA GLN A 109 19.96 7.29 14.13
C GLN A 109 21.15 8.06 13.55
N GLU A 110 22.25 7.37 13.21
CA GLU A 110 23.43 8.02 12.66
C GLU A 110 23.21 8.53 11.23
N PHE A 111 22.67 7.70 10.35
CA PHE A 111 22.54 8.01 8.92
C PHE A 111 21.21 8.67 8.54
N GLN A 112 20.27 8.77 9.49
CA GLN A 112 18.91 9.26 9.28
C GLN A 112 18.17 8.53 8.14
N HIS A 113 18.56 7.28 7.89
CA HIS A 113 18.07 6.45 6.79
C HIS A 113 17.57 5.10 7.33
N PRO A 114 16.24 4.92 7.52
CA PRO A 114 15.68 3.70 8.07
C PRO A 114 15.77 2.54 7.07
N ILE A 115 16.05 1.35 7.59
CA ILE A 115 16.04 0.12 6.79
C ILE A 115 14.60 -0.31 6.54
N THR A 116 14.25 -0.54 5.28
CA THR A 116 12.91 -0.99 4.90
C THR A 116 12.66 -2.47 5.23
N ASN A 117 11.45 -2.81 5.70
CA ASN A 117 11.05 -4.17 6.05
C ASN A 117 11.32 -5.23 4.97
N SER A 118 11.14 -4.86 3.70
CA SER A 118 11.39 -5.75 2.55
C SER A 118 12.86 -6.15 2.39
N VAL A 119 13.79 -5.35 2.90
CA VAL A 119 15.24 -5.56 2.77
C VAL A 119 15.81 -6.25 4.00
N LEU A 120 15.10 -6.25 5.13
CA LEU A 120 15.59 -6.85 6.38
C LEU A 120 16.02 -8.31 6.20
N TYR A 121 15.31 -9.14 5.45
CA TYR A 121 15.70 -10.55 5.27
C TYR A 121 17.02 -10.72 4.49
N SER A 122 17.38 -9.74 3.65
CA SER A 122 18.53 -9.79 2.75
C SER A 122 19.84 -9.41 3.45
N ILE A 123 19.77 -8.59 4.49
CA ILE A 123 20.94 -8.18 5.27
C ILE A 123 21.25 -9.30 6.25
N ARG A 124 22.23 -10.17 5.98
CA ARG A 124 22.60 -11.26 6.91
C ARG A 124 23.94 -11.02 7.58
N THR A 125 24.82 -10.31 6.89
CA THR A 125 26.17 -10.01 7.36
C THR A 125 26.41 -8.51 7.48
N ILE A 126 27.49 -8.13 8.17
CA ILE A 126 27.95 -6.73 8.23
C ILE A 126 28.30 -6.22 6.83
N SER A 127 28.81 -7.08 5.95
CA SER A 127 29.07 -6.69 4.55
C SER A 127 27.80 -6.27 3.81
N ASP A 128 26.68 -6.97 4.05
CA ASP A 128 25.39 -6.63 3.44
C ASP A 128 24.88 -5.29 3.97
N LEU A 129 25.07 -5.03 5.27
CA LEU A 129 24.70 -3.76 5.91
C LEU A 129 25.49 -2.60 5.30
N LYS A 130 26.82 -2.74 5.19
CA LYS A 130 27.69 -1.76 4.55
C LYS A 130 27.28 -1.51 3.09
N ARG A 131 26.94 -2.56 2.35
CA ARG A 131 26.45 -2.46 0.96
C ARG A 131 25.12 -1.73 0.87
N TYR A 132 24.21 -1.94 1.82
CA TYR A 132 22.92 -1.26 1.87
C TYR A 132 23.10 0.25 2.03
N TYR A 133 23.83 0.69 3.07
CA TYR A 133 24.04 2.12 3.31
C TYR A 133 24.98 2.77 2.29
N ARG A 134 25.79 2.02 1.54
CA ARG A 134 26.55 2.61 0.42
C ARG A 134 25.66 3.04 -0.75
N LYS A 135 24.44 2.53 -0.85
CA LYS A 135 23.55 2.81 -1.98
C LYS A 135 22.89 4.18 -1.82
N HIS A 136 23.18 5.09 -2.76
CA HIS A 136 22.49 6.37 -2.89
C HIS A 136 21.00 6.18 -3.24
N VAL A 137 20.13 6.98 -2.63
CA VAL A 137 18.70 7.02 -2.92
C VAL A 137 18.33 8.44 -3.36
N SER A 138 17.89 8.59 -4.61
CA SER A 138 17.43 9.87 -5.15
C SER A 138 15.92 10.01 -5.05
N ASN A 139 15.44 11.20 -4.68
CA ASN A 139 14.02 11.53 -4.72
C ASN A 139 13.60 12.25 -6.03
N VAL A 140 14.55 12.49 -6.93
CA VAL A 140 14.32 13.18 -8.20
C VAL A 140 13.66 12.22 -9.19
N THR A 141 12.59 12.66 -9.84
CA THR A 141 11.95 11.86 -10.90
C THR A 141 12.85 11.79 -12.13
N PRO A 142 12.76 10.74 -12.97
CA PRO A 142 13.56 10.66 -14.19
C PRO A 142 13.39 11.87 -15.12
N LEU A 143 12.16 12.40 -15.24
CA LEU A 143 11.88 13.59 -16.05
C LEU A 143 12.56 14.85 -15.47
N ASP A 144 12.54 15.00 -14.15
CA ASP A 144 13.22 16.13 -13.49
C ASP A 144 14.73 16.01 -13.59
N ALA A 145 15.29 14.79 -13.51
CA ALA A 145 16.72 14.54 -13.69
C ALA A 145 17.19 14.94 -15.09
N MET A 146 16.35 14.75 -16.12
CA MET A 146 16.65 15.20 -17.49
C MET A 146 16.76 16.71 -17.65
N ARG A 147 16.27 17.53 -16.70
CA ARG A 147 16.46 19.00 -16.74
C ARG A 147 17.90 19.41 -16.44
N THR A 148 18.60 18.61 -15.63
CA THR A 148 19.97 18.90 -15.19
C THR A 148 21.03 18.26 -16.07
N ILE A 149 20.64 17.29 -16.91
CA ILE A 149 21.55 16.58 -17.80
C ILE A 149 21.67 17.36 -19.11
N GLU A 150 22.88 17.38 -19.69
CA GLU A 150 23.08 17.90 -21.04
C GLU A 150 22.41 16.98 -22.06
N LEU A 151 21.31 17.46 -22.64
CA LEU A 151 20.54 16.71 -23.64
C LEU A 151 21.24 16.76 -25.00
N PRO A 152 21.17 15.69 -25.81
CA PRO A 152 21.59 15.72 -27.20
C PRO A 152 20.91 16.85 -27.97
N LYS A 153 21.62 17.49 -28.91
CA LYS A 153 21.12 18.67 -29.66
C LYS A 153 19.81 18.42 -30.42
N ASN A 154 19.53 17.18 -30.78
CA ASN A 154 18.32 16.75 -31.50
C ASN A 154 17.16 16.35 -30.59
N LEU A 155 17.31 16.45 -29.27
CA LEU A 155 16.31 16.05 -28.29
C LEU A 155 15.79 17.26 -27.52
N HIS A 156 14.53 17.60 -27.73
CA HIS A 156 13.83 18.62 -26.96
C HIS A 156 12.70 17.98 -26.15
N ILE A 157 12.71 18.19 -24.83
CA ILE A 157 11.70 17.66 -23.92
C ILE A 157 10.79 18.80 -23.47
N ASN A 158 9.48 18.62 -23.65
CA ASN A 158 8.50 19.51 -23.04
C ASN A 158 8.21 19.06 -21.60
N TYR A 159 8.58 19.89 -20.63
CA TYR A 159 8.39 19.59 -19.21
C TYR A 159 7.02 20.04 -18.67
N ASP A 160 6.33 20.92 -19.40
CA ASP A 160 4.99 21.34 -19.03
C ASP A 160 3.98 20.27 -19.43
N TYR A 161 3.02 20.01 -18.55
CA TYR A 161 1.93 19.10 -18.86
C TYR A 161 1.08 19.68 -20.00
N VAL A 162 1.13 19.03 -21.17
CA VAL A 162 0.16 19.29 -22.25
C VAL A 162 -1.10 18.51 -21.93
N ARG A 163 -2.20 19.22 -21.75
CA ARG A 163 -3.52 18.65 -21.49
C ARG A 163 -4.36 18.78 -22.75
N PHE A 164 -5.09 17.71 -23.08
CA PHE A 164 -6.07 17.77 -24.15
C PHE A 164 -7.20 18.73 -23.77
N HIS A 165 -7.54 19.62 -24.69
CA HIS A 165 -8.72 20.46 -24.63
C HIS A 165 -9.25 20.61 -26.06
N PRO A 166 -10.53 20.31 -26.33
CA PRO A 166 -11.05 20.22 -27.69
C PRO A 166 -10.87 21.53 -28.47
N ASP A 167 -11.11 22.66 -27.83
CA ASP A 167 -11.06 23.98 -28.49
C ASP A 167 -9.64 24.44 -28.87
N THR A 168 -8.61 23.94 -28.18
CA THR A 168 -7.23 24.38 -28.40
C THR A 168 -6.41 23.37 -29.21
N ASP A 169 -6.92 22.16 -29.40
CA ASP A 169 -6.20 21.08 -30.08
C ASP A 169 -6.24 21.26 -31.60
N THR A 170 -5.10 21.65 -32.15
CA THR A 170 -4.90 21.86 -33.59
C THR A 170 -4.47 20.60 -34.33
N LEU A 171 -3.96 19.57 -33.62
CA LEU A 171 -3.37 18.38 -34.25
C LEU A 171 -4.43 17.36 -34.66
N PHE A 172 -5.47 17.18 -33.84
CA PHE A 172 -6.50 16.17 -34.07
C PHE A 172 -7.90 16.77 -34.23
N ASN A 173 -8.00 18.07 -34.53
CA ASN A 173 -9.26 18.81 -34.70
C ASN A 173 -10.21 18.62 -33.50
N GLY A 174 -9.67 18.69 -32.29
CA GLY A 174 -10.45 18.53 -31.06
C GLY A 174 -10.97 17.11 -30.80
N LYS A 175 -10.48 16.08 -31.49
CA LYS A 175 -10.86 14.67 -31.24
C LYS A 175 -9.88 13.99 -30.30
N THR A 176 -10.39 13.56 -29.14
CA THR A 176 -9.60 12.79 -28.17
C THR A 176 -9.60 11.30 -28.50
N ALA A 177 -8.46 10.64 -28.27
CA ALA A 177 -8.36 9.17 -28.30
C ALA A 177 -9.07 8.50 -27.09
N PHE A 178 -9.42 9.28 -26.07
CA PHE A 178 -9.99 8.78 -24.81
C PHE A 178 -11.38 9.40 -24.53
N PRO A 179 -12.43 8.97 -25.24
CA PRO A 179 -13.75 9.60 -25.18
C PRO A 179 -14.50 9.45 -23.84
N LYS A 180 -14.03 8.58 -22.94
CA LYS A 180 -14.63 8.39 -21.60
C LYS A 180 -13.79 8.96 -20.47
N SER A 181 -12.67 9.60 -20.78
CA SER A 181 -11.80 10.21 -19.76
C SER A 181 -11.87 11.72 -19.83
N SER A 182 -12.32 12.33 -18.74
CA SER A 182 -12.28 13.79 -18.60
C SER A 182 -10.88 14.27 -18.19
N THR A 183 -10.46 15.41 -18.72
CA THR A 183 -9.18 16.05 -18.39
C THR A 183 -9.41 17.09 -17.29
N LEU A 184 -9.61 16.63 -16.06
CA LEU A 184 -9.92 17.50 -14.92
C LEU A 184 -8.66 18.11 -14.30
N VAL A 185 -8.69 19.43 -14.04
CA VAL A 185 -7.63 20.14 -13.31
C VAL A 185 -8.03 20.27 -11.85
N THR A 186 -7.55 19.34 -11.02
CA THR A 186 -7.88 19.28 -9.59
C THR A 186 -7.05 20.24 -8.74
N GLY A 187 -5.80 20.53 -9.14
CA GLY A 187 -4.89 21.38 -8.37
C GLY A 187 -5.24 22.87 -8.46
N LEU A 188 -5.44 23.54 -7.32
CA LEU A 188 -5.83 24.95 -7.26
C LEU A 188 -4.87 25.89 -8.00
N LYS A 189 -3.55 25.66 -7.90
CA LYS A 189 -2.52 26.39 -8.63
C LYS A 189 -2.68 26.26 -10.15
N TYR A 190 -2.97 25.05 -10.60
CA TYR A 190 -3.02 24.71 -12.02
C TYR A 190 -4.37 25.00 -12.66
N LYS A 191 -5.45 25.05 -11.87
CA LYS A 191 -6.81 25.37 -12.33
C LYS A 191 -6.89 26.75 -12.99
N LYS A 192 -6.01 27.68 -12.61
CA LYS A 192 -5.89 29.00 -13.26
C LYS A 192 -5.06 28.99 -14.54
N LYS A 193 -4.03 28.14 -14.63
CA LYS A 193 -3.11 28.08 -15.78
C LYS A 193 -3.67 27.22 -16.91
N TYR A 194 -4.33 26.11 -16.57
CA TYR A 194 -4.85 25.14 -17.52
C TYR A 194 -6.36 25.03 -17.40
N GLN A 195 -7.04 25.06 -18.54
CA GLN A 195 -8.47 24.78 -18.61
C GLN A 195 -8.69 23.27 -18.50
N GLY A 196 -9.64 22.88 -17.65
CA GLY A 196 -10.10 21.49 -17.58
C GLY A 196 -11.21 21.26 -18.59
N HIS A 197 -11.32 20.04 -19.09
CA HIS A 197 -12.40 19.63 -19.98
C HIS A 197 -13.12 18.40 -19.41
N VAL A 198 -14.45 18.48 -19.33
CA VAL A 198 -15.31 17.35 -18.99
C VAL A 198 -15.74 16.74 -20.31
N GLN A 199 -15.44 15.46 -20.49
CA GLN A 199 -15.76 14.74 -21.72
C GLN A 199 -17.17 14.15 -21.60
N ASP A 200 -18.03 14.48 -22.56
CA ASP A 200 -19.34 13.85 -22.67
C ASP A 200 -19.19 12.42 -23.20
N ASN A 201 -20.02 11.50 -22.69
CA ASN A 201 -20.01 10.12 -23.15
C ASN A 201 -20.60 10.07 -24.57
N PRO A 202 -19.82 9.73 -25.61
CA PRO A 202 -20.32 9.79 -26.99
C PRO A 202 -21.40 8.73 -27.28
N PHE A 203 -21.52 7.71 -26.44
CA PHE A 203 -22.49 6.62 -26.61
C PHE A 203 -23.77 6.83 -25.78
N LEU A 204 -23.90 7.96 -25.08
CA LEU A 204 -25.01 8.17 -24.13
C LEU A 204 -26.36 8.16 -24.85
N GLU A 205 -26.46 8.80 -26.01
CA GLU A 205 -27.69 8.82 -26.80
C GLU A 205 -28.12 7.42 -27.27
N ASP A 206 -27.18 6.59 -27.68
CA ASP A 206 -27.49 5.23 -28.13
C ASP A 206 -27.87 4.31 -26.96
N MET A 207 -27.33 4.56 -25.76
CA MET A 207 -27.75 3.86 -24.54
C MET A 207 -29.14 4.27 -24.04
N LEU A 208 -29.56 5.51 -24.29
CA LEU A 208 -30.88 6.03 -23.90
C LEU A 208 -32.00 5.70 -24.88
N LYS A 209 -31.67 5.20 -26.08
CA LYS A 209 -32.63 4.74 -27.09
C LYS A 209 -33.13 3.30 -26.84
N LEU A 210 -32.69 2.66 -25.76
CA LEU A 210 -33.17 1.37 -25.25
C LEU A 210 -34.34 1.57 -24.28
#